data_AF-A0A1D6GER4-F1
#
_entry.id   AF-A0A1D6GER4-F1
#
_cell.length_a   1.000
_cell.length_b   1.000
_cell.length_c   1.000
_cell.angle_alpha   90.00
_cell.angle_beta   90.00
_cell.angle_gamma   90.00
#
_symmetry.space_group_name_H-M   'P 1'
#
loop_
_entity.id
_entity.type
_entity.pdbx_description
1 polymer ?
#
loop_
_entity_poly.entity_id
_entity_poly.type
_entity_poly.pdbx_seq_one_letter_code
_entity_poly.pdbx_strand_id
1 'polypeptide(L)'
;MPVEKIDHALETIKFNGIHNVLALRGDPPHGQDKFVQVEGGFACALDLVQHIRSKYGDYFGITVAGYPEAHPDAIQGEGGATLEAYSNDLAYLKRKVDAGADLIVTQLFYDTDIFLKFVNDCRQIGITCPIVPGIMPINNYKGFMRMTGFCKTKIPSEITAALDPIKDNEEAVRAYGIHLGTEMCKKIIASGIKTLHLYTLNVDKSALGILMFTRPRGRGKKLQEEWAVPLKSVEGISERFTNFCQGKLTSSPWSELDGLQPETKIIDDQLVKINQKGFLTINSEPA
;
A
#
# COMPACT_ATOMS: atom_id res chain seq x y z
N MET A 1 -1.17 25.92 -11.75
CA MET A 1 -0.86 26.83 -10.61
C MET A 1 0.41 27.60 -10.97
N PRO A 2 0.49 28.93 -10.76
CA PRO A 2 1.72 29.70 -10.98
C PRO A 2 2.85 29.22 -10.07
N VAL A 3 4.10 29.34 -10.53
CA VAL A 3 5.29 28.88 -9.81
C VAL A 3 5.42 29.54 -8.45
N GLU A 4 5.05 30.82 -8.28
CA GLU A 4 5.18 31.49 -6.97
C GLU A 4 4.31 30.83 -5.89
N LYS A 5 3.13 30.32 -6.27
CA LYS A 5 2.26 29.58 -5.33
C LYS A 5 2.81 28.21 -5.00
N ILE A 6 3.49 27.56 -5.95
CA ILE A 6 4.17 26.29 -5.73
C ILE A 6 5.36 26.50 -4.78
N ASP A 7 6.13 27.56 -4.99
CA ASP A 7 7.24 27.93 -4.12
C ASP A 7 6.78 28.22 -2.70
N HIS A 8 5.73 29.02 -2.53
CA HIS A 8 5.14 29.26 -1.22
C HIS A 8 4.70 27.96 -0.52
N ALA A 9 4.08 27.04 -1.26
CA ALA A 9 3.69 25.74 -0.72
C ALA A 9 4.91 24.90 -0.30
N LEU A 10 5.94 24.83 -1.13
CA LEU A 10 7.18 24.08 -0.85
C LEU A 10 7.94 24.64 0.37
N GLU A 11 8.01 25.97 0.48
CA GLU A 11 8.62 26.66 1.63
C GLU A 11 7.81 26.39 2.90
N THR A 12 6.48 26.43 2.80
CA THR A 12 5.60 26.13 3.93
C THR A 12 5.78 24.70 4.42
N ILE A 13 5.75 23.69 3.54
CA ILE A 13 5.90 22.30 3.98
C ILE A 13 7.31 22.04 4.54
N LYS A 14 8.35 22.66 3.96
CA LYS A 14 9.72 22.59 4.49
C LYS A 14 9.82 23.20 5.89
N PHE A 15 9.25 24.39 6.09
CA PHE A 15 9.22 25.06 7.39
C PHE A 15 8.55 24.19 8.47
N ASN A 16 7.53 23.42 8.09
CA ASN A 16 6.84 22.47 8.96
C ASN A 16 7.54 21.11 9.11
N GLY A 17 8.76 20.94 8.59
CA GLY A 17 9.54 19.71 8.72
C GLY A 17 9.03 18.54 7.86
N ILE A 18 8.22 18.81 6.83
CA ILE A 18 7.77 17.78 5.88
C ILE A 18 8.91 17.50 4.90
N HIS A 19 9.20 16.22 4.69
CA HIS A 19 10.28 15.76 3.82
C HIS A 19 9.79 15.00 2.58
N ASN A 20 8.52 14.64 2.47
CA ASN A 20 8.06 13.80 1.36
C ASN A 20 7.00 14.52 0.54
N VAL A 21 7.19 14.58 -0.78
CA VAL A 21 6.30 15.25 -1.73
C VAL A 21 5.90 14.28 -2.83
N LEU A 22 4.61 14.21 -3.12
CA LEU A 22 4.09 13.56 -4.32
C LEU A 22 3.93 14.62 -5.41
N ALA A 23 4.82 14.62 -6.40
CA ALA A 23 4.83 15.58 -7.49
C ALA A 23 3.84 15.17 -8.59
N LEU A 24 2.80 15.98 -8.80
CA LEU A 24 1.71 15.73 -9.75
C LEU A 24 1.50 16.93 -10.67
N ARG A 25 1.04 16.67 -11.90
CA ARG A 25 0.54 17.72 -12.81
C ARG A 25 -0.78 18.29 -12.29
N GLY A 26 -1.63 17.40 -11.78
CA GLY A 26 -3.03 17.67 -11.50
C GLY A 26 -3.94 17.32 -12.69
N ASP A 27 -5.21 17.16 -12.37
CA ASP A 27 -6.29 16.97 -13.33
C ASP A 27 -6.82 18.33 -13.81
N PRO A 28 -7.50 18.39 -14.97
CA PRO A 28 -8.19 19.59 -15.41
C PRO A 28 -9.18 20.10 -14.36
N PRO A 29 -9.44 21.42 -14.29
CA PRO A 29 -10.50 21.96 -13.45
C PRO A 29 -11.85 21.32 -13.73
N HIS A 30 -12.73 21.28 -12.73
CA HIS A 30 -14.07 20.71 -12.89
C HIS A 30 -14.82 21.36 -14.06
N GLY A 31 -15.35 20.53 -14.96
CA GLY A 31 -16.03 20.96 -16.18
C GLY A 31 -15.13 21.20 -17.40
N GLN A 32 -13.82 20.92 -17.30
CA GLN A 32 -12.90 20.96 -18.44
C GLN A 32 -12.38 19.56 -18.78
N ASP A 33 -12.31 19.24 -20.07
CA ASP A 33 -11.84 17.93 -20.54
C ASP A 33 -10.31 17.88 -20.71
N LYS A 34 -9.63 19.03 -20.75
CA LYS A 34 -8.20 19.12 -21.02
C LYS A 34 -7.49 20.02 -20.04
N PHE A 35 -6.31 19.59 -19.64
CA PHE A 35 -5.41 20.41 -18.84
C PHE A 35 -4.89 21.56 -19.70
N VAL A 36 -4.93 22.77 -19.15
CA VAL A 36 -4.34 23.96 -19.75
C VAL A 36 -3.33 24.53 -18.77
N GLN A 37 -2.09 24.66 -19.22
CA GLN A 37 -1.05 25.31 -18.43
C GLN A 37 -1.45 26.76 -18.17
N VAL A 38 -1.40 27.17 -16.91
CA VAL A 38 -1.60 28.57 -16.55
C VAL A 38 -0.34 29.37 -16.86
N GLU A 39 -0.49 30.64 -17.19
CA GLU A 39 0.64 31.55 -17.35
C GLU A 39 1.54 31.53 -16.10
N GLY A 40 2.85 31.41 -16.31
CA GLY A 40 3.82 31.28 -15.22
C GLY A 40 3.71 30.00 -14.39
N GLY A 41 2.95 28.99 -14.83
CA GLY A 41 2.85 27.69 -14.16
C GLY A 41 3.60 26.57 -14.89
N PHE A 42 3.72 25.41 -14.25
CA PHE A 42 4.29 24.21 -14.89
C PHE A 42 3.30 23.52 -15.83
N ALA A 43 3.83 22.93 -16.90
CA ALA A 43 3.04 22.18 -17.87
C ALA A 43 2.83 20.73 -17.41
N CYS A 44 3.79 20.19 -16.67
CA CYS A 44 3.80 18.77 -16.34
C CYS A 44 4.48 18.48 -15.00
N ALA A 45 4.31 17.25 -14.50
CA ALA A 45 4.93 16.82 -13.24
C ALA A 45 6.47 16.80 -13.31
N LEU A 46 7.06 16.60 -14.49
CA LEU A 46 8.51 16.62 -14.67
C LEU A 46 9.11 17.98 -14.30
N ASP A 47 8.47 19.08 -14.71
CA ASP A 47 8.93 20.44 -14.39
C ASP A 47 8.97 20.65 -12.88
N LEU A 48 7.97 20.14 -12.15
CA LEU A 48 7.91 20.21 -10.69
C LEU A 48 9.04 19.40 -10.02
N VAL A 49 9.33 18.19 -10.51
CA VAL A 49 10.45 17.39 -9.99
C VAL A 49 11.78 18.14 -10.16
N GLN A 50 12.03 18.66 -11.37
CA GLN A 50 13.23 19.43 -11.67
C GLN A 50 13.34 20.69 -10.80
N HIS A 51 12.23 21.40 -10.62
CA HIS A 51 12.17 22.60 -9.78
C HIS A 51 12.50 22.30 -8.31
N ILE A 52 11.89 21.25 -7.75
CA ILE A 52 12.15 20.83 -6.36
C ILE A 52 13.63 20.46 -6.20
N ARG A 53 14.19 19.66 -7.12
CA ARG A 53 15.61 19.26 -7.06
C ARG A 53 16.56 20.44 -7.20
N SER A 54 16.28 21.37 -8.12
CA SER A 54 17.09 22.57 -8.32
C SER A 54 17.13 23.47 -7.07
N LYS A 55 15.97 23.70 -6.44
CA LYS A 55 15.85 24.64 -5.31
C LYS A 55 16.18 24.03 -3.95
N TYR A 56 15.96 22.73 -3.77
CA TYR A 56 16.05 22.07 -2.45
C TYR A 56 17.02 20.90 -2.39
N GLY A 57 17.65 20.50 -3.51
CA GLY A 57 18.53 19.34 -3.58
C GLY A 57 17.82 18.07 -3.08
N ASP A 58 18.47 17.36 -2.16
CA ASP A 58 17.98 16.08 -1.60
C ASP A 58 17.15 16.25 -0.33
N TYR A 59 16.78 17.49 0.06
CA TYR A 59 15.97 17.71 1.26
C TYR A 59 14.62 16.98 1.23
N PHE A 60 13.98 16.96 0.05
CA PHE A 60 12.71 16.29 -0.16
C PHE A 60 12.90 14.91 -0.80
N GLY A 61 12.27 13.88 -0.24
CA GLY A 61 11.92 12.67 -0.96
C GLY A 61 10.81 12.96 -1.96
N ILE A 62 11.01 12.62 -3.24
CA ILE A 62 10.07 12.90 -4.33
C ILE A 62 9.43 11.61 -4.82
N THR A 63 8.13 11.50 -4.65
CA THR A 63 7.32 10.45 -5.28
C THR A 63 6.67 10.97 -6.55
N VAL A 64 6.55 10.12 -7.57
CA VAL A 64 5.80 10.40 -8.81
C VAL A 64 4.78 9.31 -9.09
N ALA A 65 3.70 9.67 -9.81
CA ALA A 65 2.72 8.69 -10.28
C ALA A 65 3.27 7.87 -11.46
N GLY A 66 2.97 6.57 -11.48
CA GLY A 66 3.16 5.66 -12.62
C GLY A 66 1.83 5.03 -13.04
N TYR A 67 1.68 4.67 -14.32
CA TYR A 67 0.41 4.15 -14.85
C TYR A 67 0.63 2.80 -15.53
N PRO A 68 0.29 1.67 -14.88
CA PRO A 68 0.49 0.34 -15.45
C PRO A 68 -0.23 0.10 -16.79
N GLU A 69 -1.28 0.87 -17.05
CA GLU A 69 -2.12 0.80 -18.25
C GLU A 69 -1.96 2.03 -19.16
N ALA A 70 -0.91 2.83 -18.94
CA ALA A 70 -0.69 4.19 -19.45
C ALA A 70 -1.61 5.26 -18.83
N HIS A 71 -1.20 6.52 -18.94
CA HIS A 71 -1.98 7.66 -18.44
C HIS A 71 -3.37 7.73 -19.12
N PRO A 72 -4.45 8.04 -18.38
CA PRO A 72 -5.81 8.07 -18.94
C PRO A 72 -5.97 8.98 -20.17
N ASP A 73 -5.28 10.12 -20.20
CA ASP A 73 -5.24 11.02 -21.38
C ASP A 73 -4.72 10.33 -22.66
N ALA A 74 -3.95 9.26 -22.54
CA ALA A 74 -3.37 8.50 -23.65
C ALA A 74 -4.23 7.29 -24.09
N ILE A 75 -5.27 6.94 -23.33
CA ILE A 75 -6.17 5.82 -23.65
C ILE A 75 -7.35 6.33 -24.50
N GLN A 76 -7.49 5.76 -25.70
CA GLN A 76 -8.58 6.06 -26.63
C GLN A 76 -9.62 4.92 -26.64
N GLY A 77 -10.81 5.17 -26.11
CA GLY A 77 -11.91 4.20 -26.08
C GLY A 77 -11.71 3.03 -25.10
N GLU A 78 -12.49 1.96 -25.28
CA GLU A 78 -12.59 0.82 -24.35
C GLU A 78 -11.49 -0.24 -24.54
N GLY A 79 -10.60 -0.08 -25.52
CA GLY A 79 -9.57 -1.07 -25.89
C GLY A 79 -8.24 -0.98 -25.12
N GLY A 80 -8.10 -0.02 -24.20
CA GLY A 80 -6.83 0.29 -23.54
C GLY A 80 -5.89 1.15 -24.40
N ALA A 81 -4.69 1.43 -23.89
CA ALA A 81 -3.68 2.19 -24.62
C ALA A 81 -3.07 1.39 -25.78
N THR A 82 -2.71 2.08 -26.87
CA THR A 82 -1.86 1.49 -27.91
C THR A 82 -0.47 1.20 -27.34
N LEU A 83 0.27 0.28 -27.96
CA LEU A 83 1.67 0.00 -27.56
C LEU A 83 2.55 1.25 -27.61
N GLU A 84 2.32 2.12 -28.60
CA GLU A 84 3.02 3.40 -28.73
C GLU A 84 2.68 4.36 -27.57
N ALA A 85 1.38 4.52 -27.26
CA ALA A 85 0.94 5.35 -26.14
C ALA A 85 1.52 4.87 -24.80
N TYR A 86 1.49 3.57 -24.56
CA TYR A 86 2.10 2.96 -23.37
C TYR A 86 3.62 3.18 -23.33
N SER A 87 4.32 2.97 -24.44
CA SER A 87 5.77 3.16 -24.51
C SER A 87 6.17 4.62 -24.29
N ASN A 88 5.39 5.57 -24.82
CA ASN A 88 5.59 6.99 -24.61
C ASN A 88 5.37 7.40 -23.15
N ASP A 89 4.35 6.86 -22.49
CA ASP A 89 4.09 7.11 -21.07
C ASP A 89 5.22 6.55 -20.19
N LEU A 90 5.73 5.36 -20.52
CA LEU A 90 6.86 4.74 -19.83
C LEU A 90 8.16 5.54 -20.00
N ALA A 91 8.43 6.04 -21.22
CA ALA A 91 9.56 6.93 -21.48
C ALA A 91 9.44 8.26 -20.71
N TYR A 92 8.22 8.80 -20.61
CA TYR A 92 7.98 10.00 -19.80
C TYR A 92 8.16 9.73 -18.29
N LEU A 93 7.73 8.57 -17.80
CA LEU A 93 8.01 8.13 -16.43
C LEU A 93 9.52 8.05 -16.15
N LYS A 94 10.30 7.46 -17.07
CA LYS A 94 11.77 7.42 -16.97
C LYS A 94 12.37 8.82 -16.85
N ARG A 95 11.90 9.78 -17.66
CA ARG A 95 12.34 11.19 -17.56
C ARG A 95 12.06 11.80 -16.19
N LYS A 96 10.91 11.50 -15.57
CA LYS A 96 10.59 11.96 -14.21
C LYS A 96 11.53 11.35 -13.17
N VAL A 97 11.84 10.06 -13.30
CA VAL A 97 12.81 9.39 -12.42
C VAL A 97 14.21 9.97 -12.59
N ASP A 98 14.65 10.16 -13.84
CA ASP A 98 15.98 10.72 -14.16
C ASP A 98 16.15 12.16 -13.69
N ALA A 99 15.05 12.92 -13.63
CA ALA A 99 15.05 14.25 -13.06
C ALA A 99 15.19 14.27 -11.52
N GLY A 100 15.14 13.11 -10.87
CA GLY A 100 15.39 12.93 -9.44
C GLY A 100 14.19 12.46 -8.63
N ALA A 101 13.21 11.76 -9.21
CA ALA A 101 12.17 11.11 -8.41
C ALA A 101 12.70 9.84 -7.72
N ASP A 102 12.41 9.68 -6.44
CA ASP A 102 12.93 8.61 -5.57
C ASP A 102 12.02 7.39 -5.47
N LEU A 103 10.73 7.56 -5.75
CA LEU A 103 9.73 6.50 -5.61
C LEU A 103 8.59 6.67 -6.61
N ILE A 104 8.05 5.54 -7.08
CA ILE A 104 6.87 5.51 -7.93
C ILE A 104 5.71 4.91 -7.13
N VAL A 105 4.57 5.59 -7.10
CA VAL A 105 3.28 4.98 -6.69
C VAL A 105 2.43 4.82 -7.95
N THR A 106 1.91 3.61 -8.19
CA THR A 106 1.10 3.38 -9.38
C THR A 106 -0.34 3.83 -9.19
N GLN A 107 -0.98 4.23 -10.29
CA GLN A 107 -2.43 4.25 -10.39
C GLN A 107 -3.01 2.86 -10.08
N LEU A 108 -4.28 2.84 -9.66
CA LEU A 108 -5.06 1.63 -9.43
C LEU A 108 -5.16 0.76 -10.70
N PHE A 109 -5.16 -0.56 -10.48
CA PHE A 109 -5.32 -1.60 -11.50
C PHE A 109 -6.12 -2.76 -10.88
N TYR A 110 -6.72 -3.62 -11.71
CA TYR A 110 -7.43 -4.82 -11.25
C TYR A 110 -6.89 -6.11 -11.86
N ASP A 111 -5.90 -6.00 -12.74
CA ASP A 111 -5.13 -7.12 -13.27
C ASP A 111 -3.70 -7.06 -12.72
N THR A 112 -3.35 -8.02 -11.88
CA THR A 112 -2.01 -8.07 -11.27
C THR A 112 -0.92 -8.38 -12.29
N ASP A 113 -1.23 -9.10 -13.37
CA ASP A 113 -0.23 -9.42 -14.40
C ASP A 113 0.14 -8.18 -15.22
N ILE A 114 -0.82 -7.27 -15.45
CA ILE A 114 -0.55 -5.94 -16.03
C ILE A 114 0.43 -5.15 -15.15
N PHE A 115 0.22 -5.12 -13.83
CA PHE A 115 1.15 -4.45 -12.92
C PHE A 115 2.54 -5.07 -12.93
N LEU A 116 2.65 -6.41 -12.87
CA LEU A 116 3.94 -7.09 -12.88
C LEU A 116 4.67 -6.90 -14.22
N LYS A 117 3.94 -6.87 -15.34
CA LYS A 117 4.49 -6.48 -16.64
C LYS A 117 5.04 -5.05 -16.61
N PHE A 118 4.29 -4.09 -16.08
CA PHE A 118 4.73 -2.70 -15.95
C PHE A 118 6.02 -2.58 -15.11
N VAL A 119 6.12 -3.32 -14.00
CA VAL A 119 7.35 -3.38 -13.21
C VAL A 119 8.51 -3.88 -14.06
N ASN A 120 8.34 -4.99 -14.80
CA ASN A 120 9.38 -5.53 -15.68
C ASN A 120 9.80 -4.54 -16.77
N ASP A 121 8.84 -3.88 -17.43
CA ASP A 121 9.12 -2.89 -18.47
C ASP A 121 9.89 -1.69 -17.90
N CYS A 122 9.53 -1.20 -16.71
CA CYS A 122 10.27 -0.16 -15.99
C CYS A 122 11.73 -0.57 -15.76
N ARG A 123 11.97 -1.82 -15.30
CA ARG A 123 13.32 -2.33 -15.08
C ARG A 123 14.12 -2.44 -16.38
N GLN A 124 13.50 -2.88 -17.48
CA GLN A 124 14.15 -2.99 -18.79
C GLN A 124 14.66 -1.66 -19.33
N ILE A 125 13.98 -0.55 -19.00
CA ILE A 125 14.43 0.79 -19.40
C ILE A 125 15.30 1.49 -18.33
N GLY A 126 15.73 0.78 -17.30
CA GLY A 126 16.67 1.27 -16.29
C GLY A 126 16.07 2.08 -15.15
N ILE A 127 14.75 2.05 -14.93
CA ILE A 127 14.16 2.58 -13.70
C ILE A 127 14.52 1.62 -12.56
N THR A 128 15.29 2.07 -11.57
CA THR A 128 15.74 1.24 -10.44
C THR A 128 15.08 1.60 -9.11
N CYS A 129 14.42 2.76 -9.01
CA CYS A 129 13.74 3.17 -7.79
C CYS A 129 12.56 2.24 -7.43
N PRO A 130 12.14 2.22 -6.15
CA PRO A 130 10.98 1.43 -5.72
C PRO A 130 9.70 1.80 -6.47
N ILE A 131 8.93 0.78 -6.84
CA ILE A 131 7.61 0.91 -7.46
C ILE A 131 6.59 0.29 -6.49
N VAL A 132 5.69 1.12 -5.98
CA VAL A 132 4.66 0.73 -5.00
C VAL A 132 3.31 0.65 -5.70
N PRO A 133 2.66 -0.53 -5.70
CA PRO A 133 1.34 -0.69 -6.31
C PRO A 133 0.26 0.05 -5.52
N GLY A 134 -0.54 0.83 -6.22
CA GLY A 134 -1.78 1.42 -5.71
C GLY A 134 -2.95 0.44 -5.80
N ILE A 135 -3.49 0.02 -4.66
CA ILE A 135 -4.63 -0.89 -4.57
C ILE A 135 -5.83 -0.13 -4.03
N MET A 136 -6.93 -0.10 -4.79
CA MET A 136 -8.19 0.47 -4.33
C MET A 136 -9.19 -0.65 -4.02
N PRO A 137 -9.63 -0.82 -2.77
CA PRO A 137 -10.66 -1.80 -2.44
C PRO A 137 -12.01 -1.43 -3.06
N ILE A 138 -12.74 -2.42 -3.57
CA ILE A 138 -14.10 -2.23 -4.08
C ILE A 138 -15.08 -2.13 -2.90
N ASN A 139 -15.59 -0.92 -2.64
CA ASN A 139 -16.48 -0.64 -1.52
C ASN A 139 -17.97 -0.70 -1.87
N ASN A 140 -18.32 -0.28 -3.09
CA ASN A 140 -19.67 -0.33 -3.65
C ASN A 140 -19.58 -0.30 -5.18
N TYR A 141 -20.60 -0.83 -5.87
CA TYR A 141 -20.56 -1.02 -7.32
C TYR A 141 -20.51 0.30 -8.09
N LYS A 142 -21.39 1.26 -7.75
CA LYS A 142 -21.50 2.54 -8.47
C LYS A 142 -20.22 3.37 -8.37
N GLY A 143 -19.65 3.47 -7.17
CA GLY A 143 -18.41 4.18 -6.92
C GLY A 143 -17.22 3.53 -7.61
N PHE A 144 -17.17 2.20 -7.62
CA PHE A 144 -16.18 1.44 -8.36
C PHE A 144 -16.25 1.74 -9.86
N MET A 145 -17.41 1.56 -10.50
CA MET A 145 -17.60 1.84 -11.93
C MET A 145 -17.29 3.29 -12.31
N ARG A 146 -17.67 4.25 -11.44
CA ARG A 146 -17.34 5.67 -11.66
C ARG A 146 -15.84 5.92 -11.63
N MET A 147 -15.14 5.37 -10.64
CA MET A 147 -13.70 5.59 -10.48
C MET A 147 -12.89 4.94 -11.60
N THR A 148 -13.19 3.68 -11.94
CA THR A 148 -12.51 2.98 -13.04
C THR A 148 -12.81 3.62 -14.38
N GLY A 149 -14.03 4.12 -14.61
CA GLY A 149 -14.37 4.91 -15.78
C GLY A 149 -13.56 6.22 -15.88
N PHE A 150 -13.44 6.96 -14.78
CA PHE A 150 -12.63 8.18 -14.73
C PHE A 150 -11.14 7.92 -15.00
N CYS A 151 -10.58 6.86 -14.40
CA CYS A 151 -9.20 6.45 -14.61
C CYS A 151 -8.97 5.65 -15.89
N LYS A 152 -10.03 5.32 -16.66
CA LYS A 152 -9.99 4.40 -17.81
C LYS A 152 -9.27 3.08 -17.51
N THR A 153 -9.42 2.58 -16.27
CA THR A 153 -8.80 1.34 -15.81
C THR A 153 -9.55 0.14 -16.39
N LYS A 154 -8.81 -0.80 -16.98
CA LYS A 154 -9.33 -2.08 -17.44
C LYS A 154 -9.83 -2.90 -16.26
N ILE A 155 -11.08 -3.35 -16.34
CA ILE A 155 -11.66 -4.30 -15.41
C ILE A 155 -11.68 -5.68 -16.08
N PRO A 156 -10.95 -6.68 -15.55
CA PRO A 156 -11.10 -8.08 -15.96
C PRO A 156 -12.57 -8.52 -15.99
N SER A 157 -12.96 -9.25 -17.04
CA SER A 157 -14.37 -9.63 -17.25
C SER A 157 -14.92 -10.54 -16.16
N GLU A 158 -14.05 -11.27 -15.48
CA GLU A 158 -14.36 -12.11 -14.33
C GLU A 158 -14.80 -11.26 -13.12
N ILE A 159 -14.27 -10.04 -12.99
CA ILE A 159 -14.64 -9.12 -11.90
C ILE A 159 -16.02 -8.54 -12.15
N THR A 160 -16.31 -8.09 -13.37
CA THR A 160 -17.66 -7.59 -13.70
C THR A 160 -18.70 -8.69 -13.58
N ALA A 161 -18.42 -9.89 -14.12
CA ALA A 161 -19.31 -11.05 -14.01
C ALA A 161 -19.60 -11.46 -12.55
N ALA A 162 -18.63 -11.33 -11.65
CA ALA A 162 -18.83 -11.61 -10.23
C ALA A 162 -19.60 -10.51 -9.49
N LEU A 163 -19.45 -9.24 -9.91
CA LEU A 163 -20.11 -8.10 -9.28
C LEU A 163 -21.56 -7.91 -9.74
N ASP A 164 -21.87 -8.19 -11.01
CA ASP A 164 -23.19 -7.94 -11.60
C ASP A 164 -24.37 -8.53 -10.81
N PRO A 165 -24.32 -9.79 -10.33
CA PRO A 165 -25.40 -10.38 -9.55
C PRO A 165 -25.57 -9.77 -8.15
N ILE A 166 -24.53 -9.13 -7.62
CA ILE A 166 -24.50 -8.59 -6.25
C ILE A 166 -24.48 -7.06 -6.21
N LYS A 167 -24.57 -6.38 -7.35
CA LYS A 167 -24.34 -4.93 -7.49
C LYS A 167 -25.20 -4.04 -6.60
N ASP A 168 -26.40 -4.52 -6.24
CA ASP A 168 -27.36 -3.81 -5.38
C ASP A 168 -27.25 -4.20 -3.89
N ASN A 169 -26.34 -5.13 -3.56
CA ASN A 169 -26.02 -5.53 -2.19
C ASN A 169 -24.62 -5.01 -1.80
N GLU A 170 -24.58 -3.86 -1.12
CA GLU A 170 -23.32 -3.21 -0.73
C GLU A 170 -22.44 -4.08 0.17
N GLU A 171 -23.03 -4.91 1.04
CA GLU A 171 -22.28 -5.81 1.92
C GLU A 171 -21.59 -6.89 1.12
N ALA A 172 -22.30 -7.53 0.19
CA ALA A 172 -21.74 -8.54 -0.70
C ALA A 172 -20.65 -7.96 -1.61
N VAL A 173 -20.88 -6.77 -2.20
CA VAL A 173 -19.87 -6.09 -3.04
C VAL A 173 -18.60 -5.79 -2.24
N ARG A 174 -18.75 -5.31 -1.00
CA ARG A 174 -17.61 -5.04 -0.12
C ARG A 174 -16.86 -6.31 0.26
N ALA A 175 -17.57 -7.38 0.60
CA ALA A 175 -16.96 -8.67 0.92
C ALA A 175 -16.17 -9.22 -0.27
N TYR A 176 -16.74 -9.14 -1.48
CA TYR A 176 -16.03 -9.47 -2.72
C TYR A 176 -14.80 -8.58 -2.92
N GLY A 177 -14.92 -7.27 -2.73
CA GLY A 177 -13.81 -6.32 -2.85
C GLY A 177 -12.65 -6.60 -1.90
N ILE A 178 -12.95 -6.98 -0.65
CA ILE A 178 -11.94 -7.42 0.32
C ILE A 178 -11.25 -8.71 -0.15
N HIS A 179 -12.02 -9.68 -0.63
CA HIS A 179 -11.47 -10.93 -1.13
C HIS A 179 -10.55 -10.71 -2.33
N LEU A 180 -11.03 -9.98 -3.35
CA LEU A 180 -10.27 -9.65 -4.54
C LEU A 180 -8.97 -8.89 -4.19
N GLY A 181 -9.08 -7.82 -3.40
CA GLY A 181 -7.92 -7.04 -2.96
C GLY A 181 -6.91 -7.87 -2.17
N THR A 182 -7.37 -8.83 -1.36
CA THR A 182 -6.52 -9.77 -0.64
C THR A 182 -5.72 -10.66 -1.60
N GLU A 183 -6.36 -11.25 -2.60
CA GLU A 183 -5.70 -12.14 -3.55
C GLU A 183 -4.73 -11.39 -4.46
N MET A 184 -5.07 -10.18 -4.89
CA MET A 184 -4.14 -9.29 -5.60
C MET A 184 -2.89 -8.99 -4.77
N CYS A 185 -3.08 -8.55 -3.52
CA CYS A 185 -1.98 -8.24 -2.61
C CYS A 185 -1.09 -9.46 -2.35
N LYS A 186 -1.67 -10.67 -2.16
CA LYS A 186 -0.88 -11.90 -2.00
C LYS A 186 -0.05 -12.22 -3.23
N LYS A 187 -0.62 -12.09 -4.44
CA LYS A 187 0.11 -12.35 -5.69
C LYS A 187 1.29 -11.38 -5.87
N ILE A 188 1.09 -10.11 -5.55
CA ILE A 188 2.14 -9.07 -5.55
C ILE A 188 3.23 -9.36 -4.51
N ILE A 189 2.84 -9.72 -3.28
CA ILE A 189 3.80 -10.05 -2.22
C ILE A 189 4.63 -11.28 -2.60
N ALA A 190 3.99 -12.30 -3.19
CA ALA A 190 4.66 -13.50 -3.66
C ALA A 190 5.67 -13.22 -4.80
N SER A 191 5.51 -12.14 -5.56
CA SER A 191 6.48 -11.70 -6.56
C SER A 191 7.65 -10.89 -5.98
N GLY A 192 7.73 -10.76 -4.64
CA GLY A 192 8.82 -10.08 -3.94
C GLY A 192 8.55 -8.62 -3.54
N ILE A 193 7.41 -8.04 -3.93
CA ILE A 193 7.05 -6.65 -3.59
C ILE A 193 6.33 -6.62 -2.24
N LYS A 194 7.00 -6.12 -1.21
CA LYS A 194 6.50 -6.16 0.18
C LYS A 194 5.70 -4.92 0.62
N THR A 195 5.71 -3.87 -0.20
CA THR A 195 5.06 -2.59 0.11
C THR A 195 3.83 -2.42 -0.77
N LEU A 196 2.72 -2.00 -0.17
CA LEU A 196 1.43 -1.79 -0.85
C LEU A 196 0.89 -0.40 -0.47
N HIS A 197 0.33 0.33 -1.42
CA HIS A 197 -0.36 1.61 -1.16
C HIS A 197 -1.87 1.40 -1.28
N LEU A 198 -2.64 1.66 -0.21
CA LEU A 198 -4.09 1.47 -0.22
C LEU A 198 -4.83 2.79 -0.40
N TYR A 199 -5.64 2.91 -1.45
CA TYR A 199 -6.58 4.01 -1.63
C TYR A 199 -7.82 3.76 -0.76
N THR A 200 -7.84 4.33 0.44
CA THR A 200 -8.88 4.06 1.45
C THR A 200 -10.19 4.80 1.19
N LEU A 201 -10.15 5.92 0.45
CA LEU A 201 -11.31 6.80 0.23
C LEU A 201 -12.00 7.22 1.55
N ASN A 202 -11.21 7.44 2.61
CA ASN A 202 -11.68 7.73 3.97
C ASN A 202 -12.56 6.63 4.59
N VAL A 203 -12.41 5.38 4.14
CA VAL A 203 -13.08 4.20 4.68
C VAL A 203 -12.04 3.17 5.12
N ASP A 204 -12.19 2.64 6.34
CA ASP A 204 -11.24 1.74 6.99
C ASP A 204 -11.55 0.25 6.75
N LYS A 205 -12.82 -0.14 6.80
CA LYS A 205 -13.26 -1.55 6.84
C LYS A 205 -12.60 -2.45 5.79
N SER A 206 -12.58 -2.00 4.53
CA SER A 206 -12.04 -2.82 3.43
C SER A 206 -10.52 -2.87 3.45
N ALA A 207 -9.86 -1.76 3.80
CA ALA A 207 -8.41 -1.69 3.93
C ALA A 207 -7.91 -2.58 5.09
N LEU A 208 -8.58 -2.52 6.24
CA LEU A 208 -8.32 -3.39 7.39
C LEU A 208 -8.59 -4.86 7.05
N GLY A 209 -9.71 -5.16 6.37
CA GLY A 209 -10.02 -6.52 5.92
C GLY A 209 -8.89 -7.11 5.07
N ILE A 210 -8.43 -6.38 4.06
CA ILE A 210 -7.30 -6.79 3.21
C ILE A 210 -6.03 -6.99 4.04
N LEU A 211 -5.69 -6.04 4.92
CA LEU A 211 -4.51 -6.17 5.79
C LEU A 211 -4.57 -7.43 6.67
N MET A 212 -5.72 -7.73 7.26
CA MET A 212 -5.89 -8.90 8.14
C MET A 212 -5.77 -10.22 7.38
N PHE A 213 -6.26 -10.31 6.14
CA PHE A 213 -6.19 -11.53 5.34
C PHE A 213 -4.91 -11.69 4.51
N THR A 214 -4.10 -10.64 4.39
CA THR A 214 -2.76 -10.67 3.77
C THR A 214 -1.66 -10.95 4.78
N ARG A 215 -1.88 -10.68 6.08
CA ARG A 215 -0.98 -11.14 7.15
C ARG A 215 -0.89 -12.69 7.12
N PRO A 216 0.29 -13.28 7.34
CA PRO A 216 0.43 -14.73 7.40
C PRO A 216 -0.58 -15.32 8.40
N ARG A 217 -1.54 -16.09 7.89
CA ARG A 217 -2.57 -16.80 8.69
C ARG A 217 -1.97 -17.68 9.80
N GLY A 218 -0.67 -17.98 9.70
CA GLY A 218 0.08 -18.77 10.68
C GLY A 218 -0.03 -18.21 12.10
N ARG A 219 0.01 -16.90 12.30
CA ARG A 219 0.03 -16.34 13.66
C ARG A 219 -1.31 -16.45 14.39
N GLY A 220 -2.43 -16.16 13.70
CA GLY A 220 -3.78 -16.33 14.28
C GLY A 220 -4.11 -17.79 14.57
N LYS A 221 -3.78 -18.69 13.64
CA LYS A 221 -3.92 -20.14 13.85
C LYS A 221 -3.04 -20.64 15.00
N LYS A 222 -1.79 -20.19 15.07
CA LYS A 222 -0.85 -20.54 16.13
C LYS A 222 -1.28 -20.01 17.50
N LEU A 223 -1.75 -18.77 17.59
CA LEU A 223 -2.35 -18.22 18.82
C LEU A 223 -3.56 -19.05 19.27
N GLN A 224 -4.41 -19.47 18.33
CA GLN A 224 -5.56 -20.30 18.65
C GLN A 224 -5.13 -21.71 19.12
N GLU A 225 -4.19 -22.36 18.45
CA GLU A 225 -3.64 -23.66 18.83
C GLU A 225 -2.87 -23.62 20.17
N GLU A 226 -2.11 -22.56 20.40
CA GLU A 226 -1.24 -22.41 21.59
C GLU A 226 -1.97 -21.84 22.81
N TRP A 227 -2.98 -20.98 22.63
CA TRP A 227 -3.59 -20.24 23.74
C TRP A 227 -5.10 -20.44 23.89
N ALA A 228 -5.84 -20.79 22.83
CA ALA A 228 -7.28 -21.03 22.90
C ALA A 228 -7.60 -22.49 23.31
N VAL A 229 -6.94 -22.98 24.37
CA VAL A 229 -7.22 -24.28 24.97
C VAL A 229 -8.15 -24.13 26.18
N PRO A 230 -8.98 -25.14 26.51
CA PRO A 230 -9.79 -25.11 27.72
C PRO A 230 -8.91 -25.02 28.98
N LEU A 231 -8.93 -23.87 29.64
CA LEU A 231 -8.24 -23.65 30.91
C LEU A 231 -9.09 -24.21 32.04
N LYS A 232 -8.68 -25.36 32.59
CA LYS A 232 -9.42 -26.06 33.65
C LYS A 232 -9.00 -25.64 35.06
N SER A 233 -7.91 -24.90 35.20
CA SER A 233 -7.41 -24.38 36.48
C SER A 233 -6.47 -23.18 36.30
N VAL A 234 -6.14 -22.49 37.39
CA VAL A 234 -5.21 -21.34 37.41
C VAL A 234 -3.78 -21.78 37.12
N GLU A 235 -3.40 -23.00 37.51
CA GLU A 235 -2.11 -23.61 37.21
C GLU A 235 -1.94 -23.80 35.69
N GLY A 236 -3.01 -24.18 34.99
CA GLY A 236 -2.99 -24.29 33.52
C GLY A 236 -2.75 -22.96 32.81
N ILE A 237 -3.14 -21.82 33.43
CA ILE A 237 -2.81 -20.48 32.93
C ILE A 237 -1.31 -20.22 33.12
N SER A 238 -0.82 -20.45 34.33
CA SER A 238 0.59 -20.26 34.72
C SER A 238 1.55 -21.09 33.87
N GLU A 239 1.15 -22.32 33.51
CA GLU A 239 1.89 -23.21 32.63
C GLU A 239 2.06 -22.64 31.22
N ARG A 240 1.03 -21.97 30.67
CA ARG A 240 1.12 -21.36 29.32
C ARG A 240 2.15 -20.23 29.27
N PHE A 241 2.11 -19.34 30.26
CA PHE A 241 3.11 -18.28 30.39
C PHE A 241 4.52 -18.84 30.59
N THR A 242 4.65 -19.89 31.40
CA THR A 242 5.92 -20.60 31.60
C THR A 242 6.44 -21.20 30.29
N ASN A 243 5.58 -21.88 29.52
CA ASN A 243 5.95 -22.50 28.25
C ASN A 243 6.36 -21.45 27.20
N PHE A 244 5.76 -20.26 27.20
CA PHE A 244 6.21 -19.16 26.35
C PHE A 244 7.62 -18.68 26.73
N CYS A 245 7.89 -18.44 28.03
CA CYS A 245 9.23 -18.05 28.48
C CYS A 245 10.30 -19.12 28.20
N GLN A 246 9.92 -20.41 28.23
CA GLN A 246 10.78 -21.53 27.86
C GLN A 246 10.96 -21.73 26.33
N GLY A 247 10.31 -20.90 25.51
CA GLY A 247 10.32 -21.02 24.05
C GLY A 247 9.53 -22.21 23.49
N LYS A 248 8.75 -22.91 24.32
CA LYS A 248 7.87 -24.02 23.89
C LYS A 248 6.61 -23.52 23.18
N LEU A 249 6.12 -22.35 23.56
CA LEU A 249 5.18 -21.56 22.79
C LEU A 249 5.95 -20.40 22.16
N THR A 250 5.65 -20.05 20.91
CA THR A 250 6.31 -18.88 20.30
C THR A 250 5.36 -17.72 20.10
N SER A 251 4.05 -17.91 20.22
CA SER A 251 3.09 -16.81 20.12
C SER A 251 2.71 -16.29 21.50
N SER A 252 2.33 -15.02 21.57
CA SER A 252 1.76 -14.40 22.78
C SER A 252 0.55 -13.55 22.40
N PRO A 253 -0.58 -13.64 23.13
CA PRO A 253 -1.73 -12.76 22.94
C PRO A 253 -1.43 -11.27 23.19
N TRP A 254 -0.35 -10.96 23.93
CA TRP A 254 -0.01 -9.61 24.38
C TRP A 254 1.17 -8.97 23.65
N SER A 255 1.83 -9.70 22.75
CA SER A 255 2.97 -9.20 21.96
C SER A 255 2.76 -9.47 20.50
N GLU A 256 3.11 -8.52 19.62
CA GLU A 256 3.09 -8.72 18.17
C GLU A 256 4.25 -9.57 17.63
N LEU A 257 5.27 -9.82 18.46
CA LEU A 257 6.49 -10.52 18.09
C LEU A 257 6.42 -12.01 18.52
N ASP A 258 6.97 -12.89 17.69
CA ASP A 258 7.10 -14.30 18.03
C ASP A 258 8.36 -14.53 18.90
N GLY A 259 8.18 -15.25 20.01
CA GLY A 259 9.21 -15.59 20.97
C GLY A 259 9.68 -14.42 21.84
N LEU A 260 10.56 -14.73 22.78
CA LEU A 260 11.22 -13.73 23.61
C LEU A 260 12.24 -12.92 22.81
N GLN A 261 12.22 -11.61 23.01
CA GLN A 261 13.23 -10.72 22.44
C GLN A 261 14.62 -11.01 23.02
N PRO A 262 15.71 -10.74 22.28
CA PRO A 262 17.07 -11.07 22.72
C PRO A 262 17.43 -10.52 24.11
N GLU A 263 16.96 -9.32 24.45
CA GLU A 263 17.13 -8.70 25.77
C GLU A 263 16.42 -9.50 26.89
N THR A 264 15.22 -10.00 26.63
CA THR A 264 14.42 -10.73 27.62
C THR A 264 14.97 -12.14 27.86
N LYS A 265 15.68 -12.73 26.89
CA LYS A 265 16.36 -14.03 27.07
C LYS A 265 17.43 -14.01 28.17
N ILE A 266 17.88 -12.84 28.60
CA ILE A 266 18.83 -12.70 29.71
C ILE A 266 18.17 -13.08 31.05
N ILE A 267 16.85 -12.93 31.15
CA ILE A 267 16.07 -13.10 32.38
C ILE A 267 14.96 -14.15 32.25
N ASP A 268 14.98 -14.99 31.22
CA ASP A 268 13.91 -15.95 30.92
C ASP A 268 13.71 -17.00 32.03
N ASP A 269 14.79 -17.50 32.62
CA ASP A 269 14.76 -18.41 33.76
C ASP A 269 14.07 -17.80 35.00
N GLN A 270 14.28 -16.50 35.25
CA GLN A 270 13.63 -15.77 36.34
C GLN A 270 12.13 -15.60 36.03
N LEU A 271 11.80 -15.24 34.80
CA LEU A 271 10.41 -15.12 34.34
C LEU A 271 9.69 -16.47 34.44
N VAL A 272 10.33 -17.58 34.09
CA VAL A 272 9.79 -18.93 34.28
C VAL A 272 9.43 -19.19 35.74
N LYS A 273 10.35 -18.91 36.68
CA LYS A 273 10.11 -19.12 38.13
C LYS A 273 8.98 -18.24 38.67
N ILE A 274 8.86 -17.02 38.16
CA ILE A 274 7.83 -16.06 38.56
C ILE A 274 6.46 -16.54 38.03
N ASN A 275 6.36 -16.91 36.76
CA ASN A 275 5.13 -17.42 36.14
C ASN A 275 4.68 -18.74 36.78
N GLN A 276 5.59 -19.66 37.12
CA GLN A 276 5.27 -20.90 37.85
C GLN A 276 4.62 -20.66 39.21
N LYS A 277 4.87 -19.51 39.84
CA LYS A 277 4.26 -19.11 41.11
C LYS A 277 2.93 -18.36 40.93
N GLY A 278 2.43 -18.24 39.71
CA GLY A 278 1.17 -17.56 39.39
C GLY A 278 1.29 -16.06 39.14
N PHE A 279 2.50 -15.51 39.07
CA PHE A 279 2.72 -14.10 38.71
C PHE A 279 2.89 -14.00 37.19
N LEU A 280 1.81 -13.72 36.49
CA LEU A 280 1.74 -13.78 35.02
C LEU A 280 2.39 -12.54 34.39
N THR A 281 3.58 -12.72 33.80
CA THR A 281 4.37 -11.61 33.24
C THR A 281 4.03 -11.35 31.77
N ILE A 282 3.67 -10.11 31.42
CA ILE A 282 3.38 -9.70 30.04
C ILE A 282 4.44 -8.76 29.45
N ASN A 283 5.29 -8.15 30.28
CA ASN A 283 6.36 -7.25 29.88
C ASN A 283 7.50 -7.29 30.91
N SER A 284 8.75 -7.10 30.46
CA SER A 284 9.95 -7.11 31.29
C SER A 284 11.16 -6.56 30.54
N GLU A 285 12.02 -5.84 31.24
CA GLU A 285 13.29 -5.33 30.73
C GLU A 285 14.39 -5.63 31.77
N PRO A 286 15.53 -6.22 31.38
CA PRO A 286 16.68 -6.35 32.29
C PRO A 286 17.23 -4.96 32.63
N ALA A 287 17.75 -4.78 33.85
CA ALA A 287 18.37 -3.54 34.31
C ALA A 287 19.72 -3.25 33.62
#